data_AF-A0A3D4QRN2-F1
#
_entry.id   AF-A0A3D4QRN2-F1
#
_cell.length_a   1.000
_cell.length_b   1.000
_cell.length_c   1.000
_cell.angle_alpha   90.00
_cell.angle_beta   90.00
_cell.angle_gamma   90.00
#
_symmetry.space_group_name_H-M   'P 1'
#
loop_
_entity.id
_entity.type
_entity.pdbx_description
1 polymer ?
#
loop_
_entity_poly.entity_id
_entity_poly.type
_entity_poly.pdbx_seq_one_letter_code
_entity_poly.pdbx_strand_id
1 'polypeptide(L)'
;YFDDDESTAVCAKTIGVGSEREKQADQFAFYLLMSPDALSDVIKRLKKSGSSKLSLNDVVRLEQYFSISRQAILYRLIGENELTMQEADSMRKNVIRSAVRLGYDDTLYRSTPKDK
;
A
#
# COMPACT_ATOMS: atom_id res chain seq x y z
N TYR A 1 15.92 -13.45 -28.89
CA TYR A 1 16.34 -12.21 -28.23
C TYR A 1 15.13 -11.76 -27.45
N PHE A 2 15.10 -12.02 -26.14
CA PHE A 2 14.02 -11.56 -25.26
C PHE A 2 14.65 -10.57 -24.30
N ASP A 3 14.06 -9.39 -24.21
CA ASP A 3 14.55 -8.26 -23.45
C ASP A 3 14.75 -8.61 -21.97
N ASP A 4 15.92 -8.20 -21.45
CA ASP A 4 16.29 -8.16 -20.05
C ASP A 4 15.43 -7.11 -19.31
N ASP A 5 14.14 -7.37 -19.11
CA ASP A 5 13.33 -6.49 -18.28
C ASP A 5 13.59 -6.79 -16.80
N GLU A 6 14.26 -5.83 -16.15
CA GLU A 6 14.64 -5.83 -14.76
C GLU A 6 13.43 -6.16 -13.89
N SER A 7 13.58 -7.14 -13.02
CA SER A 7 12.55 -7.56 -12.06
C SER A 7 12.23 -6.42 -11.10
N THR A 8 11.25 -5.60 -11.44
CA THR A 8 10.59 -4.69 -10.51
C THR A 8 9.39 -5.42 -9.91
N ALA A 9 9.51 -5.88 -8.66
CA ALA A 9 8.36 -6.27 -7.83
C ALA A 9 7.60 -5.05 -7.31
N VAL A 10 7.65 -3.96 -8.08
CA VAL A 10 6.75 -2.86 -7.95
C VAL A 10 5.55 -3.24 -8.80
N CYS A 11 4.34 -3.11 -8.27
CA CYS A 11 3.15 -3.23 -9.10
C CYS A 11 3.24 -2.15 -10.19
N ALA A 12 3.71 -2.52 -11.39
CA ALA A 12 3.91 -1.60 -12.50
C ALA A 12 2.56 -1.07 -13.02
N LYS A 13 1.47 -1.76 -12.68
CA LYS A 13 0.11 -1.39 -13.05
C LYS A 13 -0.50 -0.41 -12.05
N THR A 14 -1.18 0.59 -12.59
CA THR A 14 -2.02 1.49 -11.79
C THR A 14 -3.25 0.73 -11.28
N ILE A 15 -3.31 0.56 -9.96
CA ILE A 15 -4.47 -0.06 -9.28
C ILE A 15 -5.76 0.67 -9.62
N GLY A 16 -6.82 -0.08 -9.90
CA GLY A 16 -8.14 0.46 -10.21
C GLY A 16 -8.27 1.05 -11.63
N VAL A 17 -7.29 0.76 -12.50
CA VAL A 17 -7.31 1.12 -13.93
C VAL A 17 -7.38 -0.16 -14.76
N GLY A 18 -8.15 -0.12 -15.85
CA GLY A 18 -8.34 -1.26 -16.73
C GLY A 18 -9.82 -1.49 -17.05
N SER A 19 -10.11 -2.69 -17.56
CA SER A 19 -11.48 -3.17 -17.79
C SER A 19 -12.25 -3.29 -16.47
N GLU A 20 -13.59 -3.30 -16.55
CA GLU A 20 -14.44 -3.48 -15.37
C GLU A 20 -14.14 -4.80 -14.64
N ARG A 21 -13.76 -5.86 -15.38
CA ARG A 21 -13.36 -7.14 -14.78
C ARG A 21 -12.05 -7.03 -13.99
N GLU A 22 -11.08 -6.28 -14.49
CA GLU A 22 -9.82 -6.02 -13.77
C GLU A 22 -10.08 -5.21 -12.51
N LYS A 23 -10.90 -4.16 -12.58
CA LYS A 23 -11.27 -3.36 -11.39
C LYS A 23 -12.00 -4.20 -10.34
N GLN A 24 -12.91 -5.08 -10.76
CA GLN A 24 -13.60 -6.00 -9.86
C GLN A 24 -12.66 -7.03 -9.24
N ALA A 25 -11.67 -7.51 -10.00
CA ALA A 25 -10.65 -8.43 -9.49
C ALA A 25 -9.73 -7.73 -8.46
N ASP A 26 -9.27 -6.52 -8.76
CA ASP A 26 -8.51 -5.67 -7.82
C ASP A 26 -9.32 -5.47 -6.54
N GLN A 27 -10.59 -5.10 -6.67
CA GLN A 27 -11.50 -4.91 -5.55
C GLN A 27 -11.60 -6.19 -4.72
N PHE A 28 -11.89 -7.34 -5.35
CA PHE A 28 -11.96 -8.63 -4.67
C PHE A 28 -10.68 -8.95 -3.88
N ALA A 29 -9.50 -8.76 -4.50
CA ALA A 29 -8.22 -8.97 -3.85
C ALA A 29 -8.03 -8.05 -2.63
N PHE A 30 -8.46 -6.78 -2.70
CA PHE A 30 -8.38 -5.88 -1.55
C PHE A 30 -9.26 -6.33 -0.39
N TYR A 31 -10.50 -6.75 -0.64
CA TYR A 31 -11.38 -7.26 0.43
C TYR A 31 -10.82 -8.53 1.06
N LEU A 32 -10.11 -9.36 0.28
CA LEU A 32 -9.46 -10.57 0.78
C LEU A 32 -8.23 -10.25 1.64
N LEU A 33 -7.36 -9.34 1.19
CA LEU A 33 -6.12 -8.98 1.87
C LEU A 33 -6.34 -8.04 3.07
N MET A 34 -7.33 -7.16 2.96
CA MET A 34 -7.65 -6.10 3.92
C MET A 34 -9.16 -5.98 4.07
N SER A 35 -9.73 -6.80 4.96
CA SER A 35 -11.16 -6.69 5.24
C SER A 35 -11.50 -5.27 5.76
N PRO A 36 -12.66 -4.71 5.38
CA PRO A 36 -13.03 -3.35 5.78
C PRO A 36 -13.05 -3.17 7.30
N ASP A 37 -13.53 -4.17 8.03
CA ASP A 37 -13.58 -4.14 9.48
C ASP A 37 -12.18 -4.06 10.10
N ALA A 38 -11.26 -4.92 9.64
CA ALA A 38 -9.88 -4.93 10.13
C ALA A 38 -9.17 -3.60 9.82
N LEU A 39 -9.35 -3.07 8.60
CA LEU A 39 -8.78 -1.78 8.22
C LEU A 39 -9.33 -0.66 9.13
N SER A 40 -10.64 -0.60 9.31
CA SER A 40 -11.29 0.43 10.15
C SER A 40 -10.79 0.38 11.60
N ASP A 41 -10.58 -0.82 12.15
CA ASP A 41 -10.13 -1.00 13.52
C ASP A 41 -8.69 -0.57 13.71
N VAL A 42 -7.80 -0.88 12.77
CA VAL A 42 -6.41 -0.43 12.83
C VAL A 42 -6.33 1.09 12.70
N ILE A 43 -7.10 1.69 11.78
CA ILE A 43 -7.17 3.16 11.62
C ILE A 43 -7.65 3.83 12.92
N LYS A 44 -8.71 3.33 13.54
CA LYS A 44 -9.21 3.84 14.84
C LYS A 44 -8.13 3.78 15.91
N ARG A 45 -7.36 2.68 15.99
CA ARG A 45 -6.26 2.54 16.96
C ARG A 45 -5.15 3.55 16.71
N LEU A 46 -4.77 3.78 15.46
CA LEU A 46 -3.75 4.76 15.08
C LEU A 46 -4.19 6.20 15.42
N LYS A 47 -5.44 6.56 15.10
CA LYS A 47 -6.00 7.88 15.43
C LYS A 47 -6.14 8.13 16.93
N LYS A 48 -6.47 7.10 17.72
CA LYS A 48 -6.54 7.22 19.19
C LYS A 48 -5.21 7.63 19.83
N SER A 49 -4.09 7.33 19.19
CA SER A 49 -2.75 7.67 19.68
C SER A 49 -2.31 9.09 19.31
N GLY A 50 -3.15 9.89 18.62
CA GLY A 50 -2.76 11.21 18.14
C GLY A 50 -3.82 11.96 17.33
N SER A 51 -3.43 12.39 16.13
CA SER A 51 -4.20 13.30 15.28
C SER A 51 -5.39 12.61 14.60
N SER A 52 -6.43 13.39 14.25
CA SER A 52 -7.59 12.90 13.49
C SER A 52 -7.22 12.41 12.07
N LYS A 53 -6.08 12.86 11.54
CA LYS A 53 -5.58 12.51 10.20
C LYS A 53 -4.45 11.48 10.27
N LEU A 54 -4.38 10.63 9.23
CA LEU A 54 -3.30 9.67 9.07
C LEU A 54 -2.02 10.37 8.60
N SER A 55 -0.92 10.16 9.32
CA SER A 55 0.41 10.61 8.91
C SER A 55 1.08 9.60 7.98
N LEU A 56 2.19 10.00 7.33
CA LEU A 56 3.02 9.07 6.55
C LEU A 56 3.45 7.85 7.38
N ASN A 57 3.77 8.05 8.66
CA ASN A 57 4.19 6.95 9.54
C ASN A 57 3.04 5.99 9.82
N ASP A 58 1.81 6.48 9.90
CA ASP A 58 0.61 5.64 10.08
C ASP A 58 0.33 4.82 8.81
N VAL A 59 0.53 5.42 7.64
CA VAL A 59 0.45 4.70 6.35
C VAL A 59 1.51 3.60 6.26
N VAL A 60 2.75 3.87 6.69
CA VAL A 60 3.82 2.85 6.76
C VAL A 60 3.43 1.72 7.72
N ARG A 61 2.82 2.03 8.85
CA ARG A 61 2.35 1.00 9.80
C ARG A 61 1.24 0.15 9.21
N LEU A 62 0.31 0.76 8.47
CA LEU A 62 -0.79 0.05 7.81
C LEU A 62 -0.29 -0.90 6.72
N GLU A 63 0.59 -0.44 5.83
CA GLU A 63 1.11 -1.31 4.76
C GLU A 63 1.93 -2.48 5.32
N GLN A 64 2.68 -2.26 6.40
CA GLN A 64 3.45 -3.31 7.08
C GLN A 64 2.53 -4.30 7.80
N TYR A 65 1.49 -3.80 8.49
CA TYR A 65 0.51 -4.63 9.20
C TYR A 65 -0.21 -5.60 8.26
N PHE A 66 -0.64 -5.12 7.08
CA PHE A 66 -1.31 -5.93 6.08
C PHE A 66 -0.34 -6.62 5.10
N SER A 67 0.96 -6.32 5.17
CA SER A 67 1.98 -6.82 4.24
C SER A 67 1.63 -6.58 2.78
N ILE A 68 1.20 -5.35 2.46
CA ILE A 68 0.83 -4.95 1.10
C ILE A 68 1.64 -3.73 0.63
N SER A 69 1.57 -3.43 -0.66
CA SER A 69 2.30 -2.30 -1.24
C SER A 69 1.73 -0.93 -0.80
N ARG A 70 2.61 0.09 -0.78
CA ARG A 70 2.24 1.49 -0.54
C ARG A 70 1.11 1.98 -1.44
N GLN A 71 1.13 1.56 -2.69
CA GLN A 71 0.13 2.00 -3.65
C GLN A 71 -1.24 1.40 -3.34
N ALA A 72 -1.30 0.13 -2.95
CA ALA A 72 -2.55 -0.54 -2.58
C ALA A 72 -3.16 0.07 -1.32
N ILE A 73 -2.37 0.36 -0.29
CA ILE A 73 -2.91 0.96 0.93
C ILE A 73 -3.44 2.37 0.66
N LEU A 74 -2.71 3.18 -0.13
CA LEU A 74 -3.14 4.55 -0.46
C LEU A 74 -4.43 4.55 -1.29
N TYR A 75 -4.54 3.63 -2.26
CA TYR A 75 -5.77 3.48 -3.04
C TYR A 75 -6.96 3.15 -2.14
N ARG A 76 -6.78 2.21 -1.21
CA ARG A 76 -7.83 1.82 -0.26
C ARG A 76 -8.23 2.97 0.65
N LEU A 77 -7.26 3.72 1.20
CA LEU A 77 -7.53 4.86 2.09
C LEU A 77 -8.26 6.01 1.39
N ILE A 78 -8.01 6.24 0.09
CA ILE A 78 -8.80 7.20 -0.70
C ILE A 78 -10.25 6.71 -0.81
N GLY A 79 -10.47 5.42 -1.08
CA GLY A 79 -11.81 4.83 -1.19
C GLY A 79 -12.63 4.93 0.12
N GLU A 80 -11.98 4.86 1.27
CA GLU A 80 -12.60 5.01 2.60
C GLU A 80 -12.71 6.49 3.06
N ASN A 81 -12.35 7.46 2.22
CA ASN A 81 -12.29 8.90 2.54
C ASN A 81 -11.36 9.25 3.72
N GLU A 82 -10.35 8.41 3.97
CA GLU A 82 -9.34 8.60 5.02
C GLU A 82 -8.17 9.48 4.56
N LEU A 83 -7.97 9.57 3.24
CA LEU A 83 -7.02 10.46 2.59
C LEU A 83 -7.64 11.11 1.36
N THR A 84 -7.28 12.36 1.10
CA THR A 84 -7.49 12.97 -0.21
C THR A 84 -6.48 12.47 -1.23
N MET A 85 -6.79 12.59 -2.52
CA MET A 85 -5.85 12.23 -3.59
C MET A 85 -4.53 13.01 -3.50
N GLN A 86 -4.58 14.29 -3.08
CA GLN A 86 -3.39 15.12 -2.89
C GLN A 86 -2.53 14.64 -1.71
N GLU A 87 -3.15 14.33 -0.57
CA GLU A 87 -2.44 13.77 0.59
C GLU A 87 -1.80 12.43 0.22
N ALA A 88 -2.54 11.55 -0.47
CA ALA A 88 -2.02 10.26 -0.90
C ALA A 88 -0.84 10.40 -1.86
N ASP A 89 -0.89 11.31 -2.84
CA ASP A 89 0.19 11.51 -3.80
C ASP A 89 1.50 11.94 -3.12
N SER A 90 1.40 12.80 -2.11
CA SER A 90 2.55 13.23 -1.28
C SER A 90 3.23 12.06 -0.54
N MET A 91 2.52 10.96 -0.32
CA MET A 91 2.97 9.79 0.45
C MET A 91 3.47 8.62 -0.42
N ARG A 92 3.48 8.76 -1.75
CA ARG A 92 3.88 7.69 -2.69
C ARG A 92 5.39 7.46 -2.79
N LYS A 93 6.19 8.46 -2.43
CA LYS A 93 7.65 8.44 -2.61
C LYS A 93 8.39 7.96 -1.36
N ASN A 94 9.65 7.58 -1.53
CA ASN A 94 10.56 7.20 -0.45
C ASN A 94 10.05 6.02 0.39
N VAL A 95 9.36 5.05 -0.23
CA VAL A 95 8.66 3.97 0.48
C VAL A 95 9.62 3.17 1.38
N ILE A 96 10.71 2.64 0.82
CA ILE A 96 11.76 1.92 1.56
C ILE A 96 12.34 2.78 2.68
N ARG A 97 12.77 4.02 2.35
CA ARG A 97 13.40 4.92 3.32
C ARG A 97 12.47 5.25 4.49
N SER A 98 11.18 5.40 4.22
CA SER A 98 10.18 5.68 5.26
C SER A 98 9.96 4.51 6.20
N ALA A 99 9.99 3.27 5.68
CA ALA A 99 9.85 2.04 6.44
C ALA A 99 11.07 1.75 7.30
N VAL A 100 12.27 1.80 6.70
CA VAL A 100 13.54 1.56 7.41
C VAL A 100 13.74 2.57 8.55
N ARG A 101 13.34 3.83 8.35
CA ARG A 101 13.42 4.86 9.40
C ARG A 101 12.52 4.55 10.61
N LEU A 102 11.46 3.76 10.43
CA LEU A 102 10.58 3.30 11.51
C LEU A 102 11.02 1.95 12.10
N GLY A 103 12.16 1.39 11.64
CA GLY A 103 12.69 0.12 12.12
C GLY A 103 12.13 -1.12 11.40
N TYR A 104 11.41 -0.95 10.29
CA TYR A 104 10.96 -2.08 9.48
C TYR A 104 12.05 -2.56 8.53
N ASP A 105 11.98 -3.85 8.23
CA ASP A 105 12.82 -4.48 7.22
C ASP A 105 12.38 -4.07 5.80
N ASP A 106 13.31 -4.09 4.84
CA ASP A 106 13.04 -3.65 3.47
C ASP A 106 12.59 -4.77 2.52
N THR A 107 12.50 -6.02 3.00
CA THR A 107 12.05 -7.20 2.24
C THR A 107 10.70 -7.01 1.55
N LEU A 108 9.73 -6.33 2.19
CA LEU A 108 8.41 -6.06 1.61
C LEU A 108 8.47 -5.27 0.28
N TYR A 109 9.55 -4.50 0.07
CA TYR A 109 9.69 -3.59 -1.06
C TYR A 109 10.70 -4.07 -2.10
N ARG A 110 11.45 -5.13 -1.79
CA ARG A 110 12.43 -5.70 -2.71
C ARG A 110 11.77 -6.78 -3.52
N SER A 111 12.17 -6.86 -4.78
CA SER A 111 11.84 -8.01 -5.60
C SER A 111 12.38 -9.27 -4.95
N THR A 112 11.57 -10.33 -4.96
CA THR A 112 12.08 -11.67 -4.70
C THR A 112 13.27 -11.90 -5.63
N PRO A 113 14.45 -12.29 -5.10
CA PRO A 113 15.59 -12.59 -5.95
C PRO A 113 15.17 -13.59 -7.03
N LYS A 114 15.46 -13.28 -8.29
CA LYS A 114 15.42 -14.27 -9.37
C LYS A 114 16.58 -15.24 -9.10
N ASP A 115 16.41 -16.25 -8.23
CA ASP A 115 17.11 -17.55 -8.26
C ASP A 115 16.87 -18.40 -7.00
N LYS A 116 16.26 -19.58 -7.18
CA LYS A 116 17.00 -20.84 -7.36
C LYS A 116 16.24 -21.75 -8.32
#